data_AF-A0A7I8EXM1-F1
#
_entry.id   AF-A0A7I8EXM1-F1
#
_cell.length_a   1.000
_cell.length_b   1.000
_cell.length_c   1.000
_cell.angle_alpha   90.00
_cell.angle_beta   90.00
_cell.angle_gamma   90.00
#
_symmetry.space_group_name_H-M   'P 1'
#
loop_
_entity.id
_entity.type
_entity.pdbx_description
1 polymer ?
#
loop_
_entity_poly.entity_id
_entity_poly.type
_entity_poly.pdbx_seq_one_letter_code
_entity_poly.pdbx_strand_id
1 'polypeptide(L)'
;MVLLRQQRLSLKKAVQAALIIIVVACAVIAPWTIRNYMLLHRFVPVALGTAQALGGAYNDTTLHPNAMGDMPWMPKGSPMARSMWINLHGEGLWLDAQTNKLRLPPSQVTNAGITAYMEYWVPIHLRDMPRLLVLRLINTFTPYTSENGLPMIQFPTRISSIVVWDLVWYTTPLILLLAARGLIVTWRRWRQDLLPVYLIIVLTIGTNLATYGSSRFRAPIEPLFVILATGFFWWLCTDEPGTRRYRRRQKQQS
;
A
#
# COMPACT_ATOMS: atom_id res chain seq x y z
N MET A 1 23.12 3.16 34.07
CA MET A 1 23.94 3.14 32.84
C MET A 1 24.30 1.70 32.42
N VAL A 2 23.36 0.75 32.51
CA VAL A 2 23.62 -0.72 32.40
C VAL A 2 22.83 -1.41 31.27
N LEU A 3 21.93 -0.72 30.57
CA LEU A 3 20.99 -1.38 29.62
C LEU A 3 21.32 -1.25 28.12
N LEU A 4 22.55 -0.89 27.75
CA LEU A 4 22.96 -0.84 26.33
C LEU A 4 24.19 -1.70 26.02
N ARG A 5 24.32 -2.85 26.69
CA ARG A 5 25.06 -3.97 26.10
C ARG A 5 24.12 -4.70 25.16
N GLN A 6 23.67 -4.00 24.12
CA GLN A 6 23.08 -4.61 22.93
C GLN A 6 24.09 -5.64 22.46
N GLN A 7 23.84 -6.92 22.76
CA GLN A 7 24.57 -7.99 22.12
C GLN A 7 24.30 -7.78 20.64
N ARG A 8 25.29 -7.29 19.89
CA ARG A 8 25.24 -7.29 18.44
C ARG A 8 24.85 -8.70 18.06
N LEU A 9 23.61 -8.89 17.61
CA LEU A 9 23.17 -10.16 17.06
C LEU A 9 24.24 -10.51 16.04
N SER A 10 24.99 -11.58 16.32
CA SER A 10 26.05 -12.01 15.44
C SER A 10 25.44 -12.11 14.05
N LEU A 11 26.10 -11.55 13.03
CA LEU A 11 25.63 -11.60 11.66
C LEU A 11 25.18 -13.02 11.27
N LYS A 12 25.86 -14.05 11.81
CA LYS A 12 25.49 -15.46 11.70
C LYS A 12 24.07 -15.76 12.17
N LYS A 13 23.66 -15.28 13.35
CA LYS A 13 22.30 -15.46 13.90
C LYS A 13 21.25 -14.74 13.05
N ALA A 14 21.57 -13.53 12.58
CA ALA A 14 20.66 -12.78 11.72
C ALA A 14 20.44 -13.49 10.38
N VAL A 15 21.52 -13.97 9.74
CA VAL A 15 21.45 -14.77 8.51
C VAL A 15 20.70 -16.08 8.73
N GLN A 16 20.99 -16.79 9.83
CA GLN A 16 20.28 -18.02 10.18
C GLN A 16 18.78 -17.79 10.36
N ALA A 17 18.38 -16.73 11.09
CA ALA A 17 16.98 -16.37 11.26
C ALA A 17 16.32 -16.02 9.92
N ALA A 18 16.99 -15.24 9.07
CA ALA A 18 16.49 -14.92 7.73
C ALA A 18 16.30 -16.17 6.87
N LEU A 19 17.25 -17.12 6.88
CA LEU A 19 17.13 -18.39 6.17
C LEU A 19 15.96 -19.23 6.68
N ILE A 20 15.77 -19.32 8.00
CA ILE A 20 14.62 -20.03 8.59
C ILE A 20 13.32 -19.39 8.10
N ILE A 21 13.21 -18.06 8.15
CA ILE A 21 12.02 -17.34 7.67
C ILE A 21 11.77 -17.63 6.19
N ILE A 22 12.80 -17.62 5.35
CA ILE A 22 12.69 -17.94 3.91
C ILE A 22 12.20 -19.38 3.70
N VAL A 23 12.80 -20.36 4.40
CA VAL A 23 12.40 -21.77 4.28
C VAL A 23 10.95 -21.96 4.71
N VAL A 24 10.54 -21.37 5.84
CA VAL A 24 9.15 -21.43 6.31
C VAL A 24 8.20 -20.77 5.32
N ALA A 25 8.55 -19.59 4.79
CA ALA A 25 7.75 -18.92 3.77
C ALA A 25 7.60 -19.77 2.50
N CYS A 26 8.68 -20.37 2.02
CA CYS A 26 8.65 -21.29 0.89
C CYS A 26 7.76 -22.51 1.17
N ALA A 27 7.86 -23.12 2.36
CA ALA A 27 7.04 -24.27 2.74
C ALA A 27 5.55 -23.93 2.81
N VAL A 28 5.20 -22.74 3.28
CA VAL A 28 3.80 -22.25 3.33
C VAL A 28 3.25 -21.95 1.94
N ILE A 29 4.07 -21.40 1.04
CA ILE A 29 3.66 -21.02 -0.32
C ILE A 29 3.61 -22.24 -1.27
N ALA A 30 4.47 -23.24 -1.05
CA ALA A 30 4.66 -24.38 -1.95
C ALA A 30 3.38 -25.15 -2.32
N PRO A 31 2.44 -25.47 -1.40
CA PRO A 31 1.22 -26.20 -1.76
C PRO A 31 0.39 -25.47 -2.83
N TRP A 32 0.30 -24.14 -2.73
CA TRP A 32 -0.43 -23.34 -3.70
C TRP A 32 0.33 -23.21 -5.02
N THR A 33 1.65 -23.06 -4.96
CA THR A 33 2.52 -23.07 -6.15
C THR A 33 2.40 -24.38 -6.93
N ILE A 34 2.43 -25.53 -6.24
CA ILE A 34 2.30 -26.86 -6.83
C ILE A 34 0.93 -26.99 -7.50
N ARG A 35 -0.15 -26.64 -6.80
CA ARG A 35 -1.51 -26.63 -7.36
C ARG A 35 -1.59 -25.79 -8.63
N ASN A 36 -1.04 -24.58 -8.62
CA ASN A 36 -1.04 -23.71 -9.79
C ASN A 36 -0.25 -24.30 -10.96
N TYR A 37 0.90 -24.91 -10.69
CA TYR A 37 1.72 -25.55 -11.71
C TYR A 37 0.99 -26.72 -12.36
N MET A 38 0.31 -27.56 -11.58
CA MET A 38 -0.46 -28.69 -12.10
C MET A 38 -1.65 -28.25 -12.96
N LEU A 39 -2.30 -27.14 -12.62
CA LEU A 39 -3.47 -26.64 -13.35
C LEU A 39 -3.12 -25.81 -14.58
N LEU A 40 -2.03 -25.02 -14.51
CA LEU A 40 -1.69 -24.02 -15.53
C LEU A 40 -0.47 -24.41 -16.36
N HIS A 41 0.26 -25.46 -15.98
CA HIS A 41 1.53 -25.88 -16.58
C HIS A 41 2.58 -24.75 -16.64
N ARG A 42 2.54 -23.82 -15.67
CA ARG A 42 3.48 -22.70 -15.52
C ARG A 42 3.75 -22.40 -14.05
N PHE A 43 4.95 -21.92 -13.74
CA PHE A 43 5.33 -21.56 -12.38
C PHE A 43 4.62 -20.27 -11.94
N VAL A 44 3.63 -20.40 -11.05
CA VAL A 44 2.88 -19.28 -10.46
C VAL A 44 2.86 -19.47 -8.94
N PRO A 45 3.70 -18.76 -8.16
CA PRO A 45 3.92 -19.09 -6.75
C PRO A 45 2.68 -18.92 -5.87
N VAL A 46 1.92 -17.82 -6.05
CA VAL A 46 0.67 -17.59 -5.31
C VAL A 46 -0.43 -17.13 -6.27
N ALA A 47 -0.41 -15.85 -6.62
CA ALA A 47 -1.21 -15.24 -7.66
C ALA A 47 -0.34 -14.17 -8.29
N LEU A 48 -0.32 -14.09 -9.61
CA LEU A 48 0.44 -13.03 -10.26
C LEU A 48 -0.25 -11.69 -9.99
N GLY A 49 -1.56 -11.54 -10.22
CA GLY A 49 -2.35 -10.33 -9.89
C GLY A 49 -1.82 -9.00 -10.49
N THR A 50 -0.63 -9.04 -11.06
CA THR A 50 0.22 -7.96 -11.53
C THR A 50 -0.41 -7.32 -12.73
N ALA A 51 -1.00 -8.10 -13.64
CA ALA A 51 -1.73 -7.57 -14.78
C ALA A 51 -2.84 -6.60 -14.31
N GLN A 52 -3.74 -7.01 -13.42
CA GLN A 52 -4.81 -6.14 -12.93
C GLN A 52 -4.29 -4.98 -12.08
N ALA A 53 -3.33 -5.25 -11.18
CA ALA A 53 -2.75 -4.22 -10.33
C ALA A 53 -2.01 -3.15 -11.17
N LEU A 54 -1.19 -3.56 -12.13
CA LEU A 54 -0.45 -2.66 -13.01
C LEU A 54 -1.39 -1.98 -14.01
N GLY A 55 -2.29 -2.73 -14.65
CA GLY A 55 -3.32 -2.21 -15.56
C GLY A 55 -4.19 -1.13 -14.94
N GLY A 56 -4.58 -1.33 -13.68
CA GLY A 56 -5.29 -0.31 -12.91
C GLY A 56 -4.41 0.88 -12.52
N ALA A 57 -3.09 0.71 -12.38
CA ALA A 57 -2.19 1.76 -11.94
C ALA A 57 -1.63 2.66 -13.06
N TYR A 58 -1.38 2.11 -14.25
CA TYR A 58 -0.78 2.89 -15.33
C TYR A 58 -1.70 2.90 -16.55
N ASN A 59 -2.55 3.93 -16.58
CA ASN A 59 -3.47 4.23 -17.67
C ASN A 59 -3.79 5.72 -17.65
N ASP A 60 -4.30 6.24 -18.76
CA ASP A 60 -4.62 7.67 -18.93
C ASP A 60 -5.59 8.19 -17.86
N THR A 61 -6.53 7.35 -17.39
CA THR A 61 -7.53 7.72 -16.37
C THR A 61 -6.89 8.00 -15.02
N THR A 62 -5.90 7.21 -14.61
CA THR A 62 -5.14 7.47 -13.38
C THR A 62 -4.23 8.69 -13.48
N LEU A 63 -3.73 8.99 -14.68
CA LEU A 63 -2.85 10.13 -14.91
C LEU A 63 -3.60 11.47 -14.91
N HIS A 64 -4.83 11.47 -15.44
CA HIS A 64 -5.70 12.64 -15.54
C HIS A 64 -6.98 12.41 -14.73
N PRO A 65 -6.93 12.42 -13.38
CA PRO A 65 -8.13 12.31 -12.58
C PRO A 65 -9.03 13.52 -12.86
N ASN A 66 -10.25 13.26 -13.35
CA ASN A 66 -11.23 14.30 -13.64
C ASN A 66 -11.62 15.06 -12.36
N ALA A 67 -12.13 16.29 -12.52
CA ALA A 67 -12.51 17.20 -11.42
C ALA A 67 -13.61 16.69 -10.46
N MET A 68 -14.21 15.52 -10.70
CA MET A 68 -15.31 14.98 -9.88
C MET A 68 -14.88 14.37 -8.54
N GLY A 69 -13.60 14.43 -8.16
CA GLY A 69 -13.13 13.78 -6.92
C GLY A 69 -13.35 12.26 -6.94
N ASP A 70 -13.63 11.73 -8.14
CA ASP A 70 -13.72 10.32 -8.46
C ASP A 70 -12.33 9.75 -8.28
N MET A 71 -12.15 9.23 -7.08
CA MET A 71 -10.87 8.76 -6.63
C MET A 71 -10.35 7.73 -7.65
N PRO A 72 -9.02 7.69 -7.89
CA PRO A 72 -8.41 6.96 -9.00
C PRO A 72 -8.56 5.44 -8.97
N TRP A 73 -9.47 4.88 -8.16
CA TRP A 73 -9.86 3.48 -8.09
C TRP A 73 -11.09 3.11 -8.89
N MET A 74 -11.87 4.10 -9.34
CA MET A 74 -12.97 4.04 -10.31
C MET A 74 -13.98 5.11 -9.88
N PRO A 75 -14.48 5.95 -10.78
CA PRO A 75 -15.55 6.88 -10.45
C PRO A 75 -16.78 6.19 -9.86
N LYS A 76 -17.38 6.74 -8.81
CA LYS A 76 -18.68 6.24 -8.33
C LYS A 76 -19.74 6.65 -9.35
N GLY A 77 -20.12 5.72 -10.22
CA GLY A 77 -21.17 5.93 -11.21
C GLY A 77 -20.72 6.49 -12.55
N SER A 78 -19.41 6.63 -12.83
CA SER A 78 -19.05 6.90 -14.23
C SER A 78 -19.48 5.72 -15.10
N PRO A 79 -19.89 6.01 -16.35
CA PRO A 79 -20.00 5.01 -17.38
C PRO A 79 -18.75 4.14 -17.49
N MET A 80 -17.57 4.59 -17.00
CA MET A 80 -16.29 3.88 -17.01
C MET A 80 -16.02 2.95 -15.82
N ALA A 81 -16.61 3.15 -14.64
CA ALA A 81 -16.63 2.11 -13.60
C ALA A 81 -17.62 1.02 -13.98
N ARG A 82 -18.77 1.45 -14.53
CA ARG A 82 -19.71 0.53 -15.16
C ARG A 82 -19.09 -0.12 -16.37
N SER A 83 -18.25 0.54 -17.17
CA SER A 83 -17.60 0.00 -18.36
C SER A 83 -16.16 -0.44 -18.20
N MET A 84 -15.57 -0.44 -17.01
CA MET A 84 -14.46 -1.34 -16.72
C MET A 84 -15.02 -2.66 -16.21
N TRP A 85 -16.20 -2.69 -15.58
CA TRP A 85 -16.96 -3.93 -15.34
C TRP A 85 -17.78 -4.40 -16.56
N ILE A 86 -18.26 -3.49 -17.42
CA ILE A 86 -19.01 -3.74 -18.66
C ILE A 86 -18.07 -3.81 -19.87
N ASN A 87 -16.93 -3.11 -19.95
CA ASN A 87 -15.88 -3.39 -20.96
C ASN A 87 -14.82 -4.40 -20.47
N LEU A 88 -14.90 -4.94 -19.24
CA LEU A 88 -14.40 -6.30 -18.98
C LEU A 88 -15.39 -7.39 -19.47
N HIS A 89 -16.59 -7.00 -19.93
CA HIS A 89 -17.62 -7.92 -20.43
C HIS A 89 -18.27 -7.49 -21.78
N GLY A 90 -17.70 -6.56 -22.54
CA GLY A 90 -18.32 -6.04 -23.77
C GLY A 90 -17.42 -5.13 -24.65
N GLU A 91 -17.01 -5.68 -25.80
CA GLU A 91 -16.52 -5.06 -27.08
C GLU A 91 -15.04 -4.62 -27.38
N GLY A 92 -14.41 -5.39 -28.31
CA GLY A 92 -13.23 -5.22 -29.21
C GLY A 92 -11.91 -4.45 -28.87
N LEU A 93 -10.75 -4.96 -29.35
CA LEU A 93 -9.49 -4.18 -29.43
C LEU A 93 -9.70 -3.28 -30.63
N TRP A 94 -9.80 -1.98 -30.46
CA TRP A 94 -9.90 -1.04 -31.57
C TRP A 94 -8.81 0.02 -31.39
N LEU A 95 -8.03 0.25 -32.44
CA LEU A 95 -7.49 1.58 -32.69
C LEU A 95 -8.71 2.43 -33.02
N ASP A 96 -9.05 3.36 -32.14
CA ASP A 96 -10.03 4.37 -32.48
C ASP A 96 -9.47 5.17 -33.67
N ALA A 97 -10.06 5.00 -34.85
CA ALA A 97 -9.61 5.61 -36.09
C ALA A 97 -9.66 7.15 -36.07
N GLN A 98 -10.36 7.75 -35.11
CA GLN A 98 -10.39 9.20 -34.90
C GLN A 98 -9.40 9.70 -33.85
N THR A 99 -9.05 8.88 -32.84
CA THR A 99 -8.18 9.31 -31.72
C THR A 99 -6.80 8.66 -31.68
N ASN A 100 -6.55 7.64 -32.51
CA ASN A 100 -5.30 6.89 -32.61
C ASN A 100 -4.85 6.23 -31.29
N LYS A 101 -5.80 5.89 -30.40
CA LYS A 101 -5.54 5.23 -29.11
C LYS A 101 -5.90 3.75 -29.16
N LEU A 102 -5.04 2.90 -28.59
CA LEU A 102 -5.21 1.44 -28.48
C LEU A 102 -6.26 1.08 -27.39
N ARG A 103 -7.32 0.33 -27.71
CA ARG A 103 -8.24 -0.34 -26.76
C ARG A 103 -8.26 -1.84 -27.07
N LEU A 104 -8.52 -2.77 -26.10
CA LEU A 104 -8.50 -4.29 -26.12
C LEU A 104 -9.88 -4.99 -26.23
N PRO A 105 -10.02 -6.21 -26.81
CA PRO A 105 -11.29 -6.93 -26.95
C PRO A 105 -11.69 -7.56 -25.62
N PRO A 106 -12.96 -7.45 -25.21
CA PRO A 106 -13.48 -7.98 -23.96
C PRO A 106 -13.60 -9.49 -23.91
N SER A 107 -13.64 -10.18 -25.05
CA SER A 107 -13.43 -11.64 -25.10
C SER A 107 -11.95 -12.05 -24.92
N GLN A 108 -11.02 -11.08 -24.89
CA GLN A 108 -9.58 -11.29 -24.79
C GLN A 108 -8.90 -10.35 -23.78
N VAL A 109 -9.62 -9.82 -22.78
CA VAL A 109 -9.00 -9.20 -21.58
C VAL A 109 -8.39 -10.30 -20.74
N THR A 110 -7.35 -10.89 -21.31
CA THR A 110 -6.47 -11.82 -20.67
C THR A 110 -5.47 -11.00 -19.88
N ASN A 111 -4.91 -11.60 -18.84
CA ASN A 111 -3.78 -10.99 -18.14
C ASN A 111 -2.64 -10.63 -19.13
N ALA A 112 -2.47 -11.39 -20.22
CA ALA A 112 -1.49 -11.11 -21.27
C ALA A 112 -1.80 -9.81 -22.03
N GLY A 113 -3.07 -9.56 -22.38
CA GLY A 113 -3.48 -8.33 -23.06
C GLY A 113 -3.27 -7.08 -22.19
N ILE A 114 -3.58 -7.18 -20.90
CA ILE A 114 -3.29 -6.09 -19.95
C ILE A 114 -1.78 -5.88 -19.83
N THR A 115 -0.99 -6.95 -19.67
CA THR A 115 0.48 -6.84 -19.62
C THR A 115 1.05 -6.19 -20.89
N ALA A 116 0.60 -6.58 -22.08
CA ALA A 116 1.04 -5.99 -23.34
C ALA A 116 0.69 -4.49 -23.45
N TYR A 117 -0.51 -4.10 -23.01
CA TYR A 117 -0.87 -2.67 -22.93
C TYR A 117 0.05 -1.91 -21.98
N MET A 118 0.40 -2.49 -20.83
CA MET A 118 1.30 -1.86 -19.87
C MET A 118 2.72 -1.70 -20.40
N GLU A 119 3.23 -2.73 -21.06
CA GLU A 119 4.53 -2.71 -21.75
C GLU A 119 4.58 -1.63 -22.83
N TYR A 120 3.46 -1.36 -23.50
CA TYR A 120 3.34 -0.27 -24.46
C TYR A 120 3.16 1.12 -23.79
N TRP A 121 2.32 1.22 -22.76
CA TRP A 121 1.91 2.48 -22.13
C TRP A 121 3.05 3.12 -21.31
N VAL A 122 3.82 2.32 -20.57
CA VAL A 122 4.87 2.81 -19.66
C VAL A 122 5.97 3.57 -20.40
N PRO A 123 6.56 3.06 -21.51
CA PRO A 123 7.60 3.78 -22.25
C PRO A 123 7.14 5.13 -22.83
N ILE A 124 5.91 5.21 -23.34
CA ILE A 124 5.40 6.44 -23.97
C ILE A 124 4.97 7.52 -22.95
N HIS A 125 4.76 7.14 -21.68
CA HIS A 125 4.39 8.06 -20.58
C HIS A 125 5.49 8.23 -19.52
N LEU A 126 6.77 7.95 -19.85
CA LEU A 126 7.88 8.10 -18.89
C LEU A 126 7.98 9.53 -18.30
N ARG A 127 7.62 10.55 -19.10
CA ARG A 127 7.61 11.95 -18.66
C ARG A 127 6.55 12.24 -17.60
N ASP A 128 5.47 11.46 -17.58
CA ASP A 128 4.34 11.61 -16.66
C ASP A 128 4.53 10.81 -15.35
N MET A 129 5.52 9.92 -15.29
CA MET A 129 5.78 9.06 -14.13
C MET A 129 5.98 9.82 -12.82
N PRO A 130 6.74 10.95 -12.76
CA PRO A 130 6.88 11.69 -11.51
C PRO A 130 5.53 12.18 -10.96
N ARG A 131 4.66 12.70 -11.83
CA ARG A 131 3.31 13.13 -11.45
C ARG A 131 2.48 11.95 -10.93
N LEU A 132 2.52 10.83 -11.65
CA LEU A 132 1.79 9.62 -11.26
C LEU A 132 2.26 9.08 -9.90
N LEU A 133 3.57 9.08 -9.64
CA LEU A 133 4.16 8.67 -8.36
C LEU A 133 3.74 9.60 -7.21
N VAL A 134 3.68 10.92 -7.45
CA VAL A 134 3.18 11.89 -6.45
C VAL A 134 1.71 11.63 -6.14
N LEU A 135 0.87 11.40 -7.16
CA LEU A 135 -0.55 11.07 -6.95
C LEU A 135 -0.71 9.78 -6.13
N ARG A 136 0.08 8.74 -6.43
CA ARG A 136 0.07 7.48 -5.66
C ARG A 136 0.56 7.67 -4.23
N LEU A 137 1.57 8.52 -4.03
CA LEU A 137 2.06 8.85 -2.70
C LEU A 137 0.96 9.54 -1.87
N ILE A 138 0.28 10.54 -2.43
CA ILE A 138 -0.84 11.22 -1.77
C ILE A 138 -1.94 10.20 -1.43
N ASN A 139 -2.32 9.37 -2.40
CA ASN A 139 -3.35 8.35 -2.21
C ASN A 139 -3.01 7.30 -1.14
N THR A 140 -1.73 6.98 -0.96
CA THR A 140 -1.27 6.08 0.11
C THR A 140 -1.70 6.58 1.49
N PHE A 141 -1.81 7.90 1.68
CA PHE A 141 -2.19 8.51 2.95
C PHE A 141 -3.65 9.02 2.98
N THR A 142 -4.41 8.84 1.90
CA THR A 142 -5.84 9.21 1.87
C THR A 142 -6.63 8.25 2.77
N PRO A 143 -7.45 8.73 3.73
CA PRO A 143 -8.09 7.89 4.76
C PRO A 143 -8.81 6.65 4.22
N TYR A 144 -9.49 6.80 3.10
CA TYR A 144 -10.32 5.77 2.52
C TYR A 144 -10.04 5.58 1.03
N THR A 145 -9.90 4.32 0.59
CA THR A 145 -10.02 3.96 -0.82
C THR A 145 -11.20 3.02 -1.02
N SER A 146 -12.05 3.32 -2.00
CA SER A 146 -13.26 2.56 -2.29
C SER A 146 -12.90 1.23 -2.92
N GLU A 147 -13.15 0.13 -2.22
CA GLU A 147 -12.96 -1.24 -2.73
C GLU A 147 -14.28 -2.01 -2.73
N ASN A 148 -14.55 -2.73 -3.82
CA ASN A 148 -15.70 -3.62 -3.90
C ASN A 148 -15.61 -4.68 -2.80
N GLY A 149 -16.70 -4.90 -2.07
CA GLY A 149 -16.73 -5.84 -0.96
C GLY A 149 -16.74 -5.20 0.42
N LEU A 150 -16.39 -3.91 0.52
CA LEU A 150 -16.42 -3.23 1.83
C LEU A 150 -17.87 -3.05 2.32
N PRO A 151 -18.15 -3.30 3.61
CA PRO A 151 -19.50 -3.14 4.18
C PRO A 151 -20.11 -1.76 3.93
N MET A 152 -19.27 -0.73 3.89
CA MET A 152 -19.61 0.67 3.61
C MET A 152 -20.27 0.88 2.25
N ILE A 153 -19.87 0.07 1.28
CA ILE A 153 -20.35 0.13 -0.10
C ILE A 153 -21.52 -0.83 -0.29
N GLN A 154 -21.42 -2.04 0.28
CA GLN A 154 -22.47 -3.06 0.14
C GLN A 154 -23.73 -2.75 0.94
N PHE A 155 -23.57 -2.13 2.12
CA PHE A 155 -24.64 -1.87 3.06
C PHE A 155 -24.60 -0.41 3.55
N PRO A 156 -24.75 0.58 2.66
CA PRO A 156 -24.57 2.00 3.00
C PRO A 156 -25.61 2.52 3.99
N THR A 157 -26.77 1.85 4.09
CA THR A 157 -27.87 2.23 5.00
C THR A 157 -27.72 1.66 6.42
N ARG A 158 -26.77 0.75 6.66
CA ARG A 158 -26.54 0.20 8.00
C ARG A 158 -25.81 1.23 8.88
N ILE A 159 -26.30 1.43 10.11
CA ILE A 159 -25.70 2.35 11.08
C ILE A 159 -24.21 2.03 11.29
N SER A 160 -23.85 0.74 11.38
CA SER A 160 -22.44 0.33 11.53
C SER A 160 -21.55 0.79 10.36
N SER A 161 -22.06 0.73 9.13
CA SER A 161 -21.36 1.22 7.94
C SER A 161 -21.21 2.75 7.94
N ILE A 162 -22.19 3.49 8.46
CA ILE A 162 -22.10 4.95 8.56
C ILE A 162 -21.06 5.32 9.62
N VAL A 163 -21.12 4.70 10.80
CA VAL A 163 -20.20 4.98 11.91
C VAL A 163 -18.75 4.69 11.53
N VAL A 164 -18.47 3.54 10.90
CA VAL A 164 -17.11 3.21 10.47
C VAL A 164 -16.62 4.22 9.42
N TRP A 165 -17.52 4.85 8.64
CA TRP A 165 -17.15 5.69 7.50
C TRP A 165 -16.59 6.99 8.05
N ASP A 166 -17.38 7.58 8.94
CA ASP A 166 -17.01 8.78 9.66
C ASP A 166 -15.74 8.53 10.48
N LEU A 167 -15.66 7.40 11.18
CA LEU A 167 -14.49 7.06 11.98
C LEU A 167 -13.21 7.02 11.13
N VAL A 168 -13.22 6.42 9.94
CA VAL A 168 -12.04 6.35 9.07
C VAL A 168 -11.54 7.75 8.69
N TRP A 169 -12.43 8.68 8.37
CA TRP A 169 -12.08 10.05 7.98
C TRP A 169 -11.46 10.87 9.11
N TYR A 170 -11.87 10.63 10.37
CA TYR A 170 -11.31 11.34 11.52
C TYR A 170 -10.08 10.66 12.13
N THR A 171 -10.12 9.33 12.25
CA THR A 171 -9.05 8.57 12.92
C THR A 171 -7.79 8.48 12.08
N THR A 172 -7.88 8.37 10.76
CA THR A 172 -6.69 8.21 9.92
C THR A 172 -5.78 9.44 9.99
N PRO A 173 -6.25 10.70 9.77
CA PRO A 173 -5.40 11.88 9.91
C PRO A 173 -4.83 12.04 11.32
N LEU A 174 -5.61 11.70 12.34
CA LEU A 174 -5.16 11.74 13.73
C LEU A 174 -4.01 10.76 13.98
N ILE A 175 -4.16 9.50 13.56
CA ILE A 175 -3.13 8.47 13.69
C ILE A 175 -1.88 8.88 12.90
N LEU A 176 -2.01 9.38 11.68
CA LEU A 176 -0.87 9.85 10.89
C LEU A 176 -0.12 11.01 11.56
N LEU A 177 -0.84 11.97 12.13
CA LEU A 177 -0.23 13.08 12.88
C LEU A 177 0.52 12.58 14.12
N LEU A 178 -0.08 11.67 14.89
CA LEU A 178 0.56 11.08 16.06
C LEU A 178 1.78 10.22 15.67
N ALA A 179 1.66 9.43 14.60
CA ALA A 179 2.73 8.62 14.06
C ALA A 179 3.90 9.48 13.56
N ALA A 180 3.63 10.60 12.89
CA ALA A 180 4.66 11.55 12.46
C ALA A 180 5.41 12.16 13.65
N ARG A 181 4.69 12.57 14.70
CA ARG A 181 5.32 13.03 15.95
C ARG A 181 6.13 11.92 16.62
N GLY A 182 5.59 10.71 16.63
CA GLY A 182 6.25 9.50 17.12
C GLY A 182 7.56 9.21 16.39
N LEU A 183 7.54 9.29 15.07
CA LEU A 183 8.71 9.17 14.20
C LEU A 183 9.77 10.22 14.56
N ILE A 184 9.40 11.48 14.70
CA ILE A 184 10.34 12.56 15.05
C ILE A 184 11.00 12.33 16.41
N VAL A 185 10.22 11.97 17.45
CA VAL A 185 10.78 11.80 18.80
C VAL A 185 11.60 10.52 18.94
N THR A 186 11.25 9.47 18.20
CA THR A 186 11.97 8.19 18.19
C THR A 186 13.08 8.14 17.15
N TRP A 187 13.22 9.17 16.30
CA TRP A 187 14.19 9.20 15.19
C TRP A 187 15.61 8.91 15.64
N ARG A 188 16.03 9.32 16.85
CA ARG A 188 17.39 9.03 17.35
C ARG A 188 17.62 7.57 17.75
N ARG A 189 16.57 6.81 18.04
CA ARG A 189 16.62 5.38 18.41
C ARG A 189 16.42 4.44 17.21
N TRP A 190 16.31 4.99 15.99
CA TRP A 190 15.92 4.23 14.80
C TRP A 190 16.79 3.02 14.48
N ARG A 191 18.12 3.14 14.59
CA ARG A 191 19.04 2.06 14.22
C ARG A 191 18.94 0.83 15.12
N GLN A 192 18.43 1.01 16.33
CA GLN A 192 18.45 0.01 17.38
C GLN A 192 17.15 -0.78 17.42
N ASP A 193 16.02 -0.07 17.49
CA ASP A 193 14.74 -0.70 17.83
C ASP A 193 13.71 -0.61 16.69
N LEU A 194 13.80 0.41 15.84
CA LEU A 194 12.76 0.73 14.86
C LEU A 194 13.15 0.51 13.40
N LEU A 195 14.39 0.09 13.12
CA LEU A 195 14.84 -0.17 11.75
C LEU A 195 13.92 -1.16 11.02
N PRO A 196 13.50 -2.31 11.59
CA PRO A 196 12.59 -3.22 10.91
C PRO A 196 11.24 -2.56 10.59
N VAL A 197 10.70 -1.77 11.52
CA VAL A 197 9.44 -1.03 11.34
C VAL A 197 9.56 -0.06 10.17
N TYR A 198 10.66 0.71 10.11
CA TYR A 198 10.88 1.67 9.03
C TYR A 198 11.09 0.97 7.69
N LEU A 199 11.80 -0.14 7.67
CA LEU A 199 11.99 -0.92 6.44
C LEU A 199 10.66 -1.45 5.90
N ILE A 200 9.76 -1.95 6.75
CA ILE A 200 8.43 -2.40 6.32
C ILE A 200 7.59 -1.21 5.83
N ILE A 201 7.64 -0.06 6.50
CA ILE A 201 6.95 1.16 6.05
C ILE A 201 7.45 1.58 4.67
N VAL A 202 8.77 1.69 4.49
CA VAL A 202 9.38 2.09 3.22
C VAL A 202 9.09 1.06 2.12
N LEU A 203 9.18 -0.23 2.42
CA LEU A 203 8.89 -1.31 1.46
C LEU A 203 7.42 -1.28 1.02
N THR A 204 6.50 -1.02 1.95
CA THR A 204 5.07 -0.95 1.64
C THR A 204 4.74 0.31 0.85
N ILE A 205 5.30 1.46 1.21
CA ILE A 205 5.17 2.69 0.39
C ILE A 205 5.76 2.44 -1.00
N GLY A 206 6.95 1.85 -1.10
CA GLY A 206 7.56 1.47 -2.38
C GLY A 206 6.67 0.54 -3.20
N THR A 207 6.06 -0.45 -2.55
CA THR A 207 5.05 -1.33 -3.17
C THR A 207 3.84 -0.52 -3.62
N ASN A 208 3.29 0.40 -2.84
CA ASN A 208 2.16 1.26 -3.24
C ASN A 208 2.50 2.30 -4.32
N LEU A 209 3.80 2.61 -4.50
CA LEU A 209 4.28 3.48 -5.56
C LEU A 209 4.47 2.70 -6.86
N ALA A 210 5.01 1.48 -6.79
CA ALA A 210 5.24 0.62 -7.95
C ALA A 210 3.95 -0.06 -8.41
N THR A 211 3.26 -0.68 -7.47
CA THR A 211 1.91 -1.21 -7.65
C THR A 211 0.89 -0.12 -7.37
N TYR A 212 -0.34 -0.34 -7.82
CA TYR A 212 -1.43 0.56 -7.55
C TYR A 212 -1.66 0.80 -6.03
N GLY A 213 -2.03 2.01 -5.63
CA GLY A 213 -2.37 2.35 -4.24
C GLY A 213 -3.77 1.88 -3.80
N SER A 214 -4.10 0.59 -3.92
CA SER A 214 -5.33 0.06 -3.29
C SER A 214 -5.14 -0.07 -1.78
N SER A 215 -6.19 0.17 -0.98
CA SER A 215 -6.13 0.05 0.49
C SER A 215 -5.58 -1.27 0.98
N ARG A 216 -5.80 -2.39 0.26
CA ARG A 216 -5.19 -3.69 0.60
C ARG A 216 -3.66 -3.69 0.66
N PHE A 217 -2.98 -2.89 -0.15
CA PHE A 217 -1.50 -2.80 -0.12
C PHE A 217 -1.02 -1.84 0.96
N ARG A 218 -1.90 -0.96 1.48
CA ARG A 218 -1.63 -0.13 2.65
C ARG A 218 -1.85 -0.87 3.97
N ALA A 219 -2.73 -1.87 4.01
CA ALA A 219 -3.07 -2.59 5.24
C ALA A 219 -1.85 -3.01 6.11
N PRO A 220 -0.70 -3.45 5.55
CA PRO A 220 0.48 -3.79 6.35
C PRO A 220 1.11 -2.63 7.14
N ILE A 221 0.96 -1.37 6.71
CA ILE A 221 1.57 -0.21 7.41
C ILE A 221 0.66 0.41 8.47
N GLU A 222 -0.64 0.14 8.45
CA GLU A 222 -1.57 0.73 9.42
C GLU A 222 -1.22 0.37 10.88
N PRO A 223 -0.93 -0.90 11.23
CA PRO A 223 -0.47 -1.24 12.59
C PRO A 223 0.87 -0.59 12.94
N LEU A 224 1.74 -0.37 11.96
CA LEU A 224 3.04 0.26 12.18
C LEU A 224 2.91 1.74 12.51
N PHE A 225 1.94 2.44 11.91
CA PHE A 225 1.61 3.80 12.31
C PHE A 225 1.07 3.87 13.74
N VAL A 226 0.28 2.87 14.17
CA VAL A 226 -0.15 2.78 15.57
C VAL A 226 1.04 2.60 16.50
N ILE A 227 2.00 1.73 16.16
CA ILE A 227 3.25 1.57 16.94
C ILE A 227 4.03 2.89 17.04
N LEU A 228 4.15 3.64 15.94
CA LEU A 228 4.80 4.95 15.95
C LEU A 228 4.03 5.96 16.81
N ALA A 229 2.71 5.98 16.72
CA ALA A 229 1.86 6.82 17.57
C ALA A 229 2.05 6.47 19.06
N THR A 230 2.17 5.19 19.42
CA THR A 230 2.53 4.76 20.78
C THR A 230 3.90 5.30 21.20
N GLY A 231 4.87 5.36 20.27
CA GLY A 231 6.18 5.98 20.51
C GLY A 231 6.09 7.45 20.94
N PHE A 232 5.13 8.21 20.42
CA PHE A 232 4.86 9.57 20.89
C PHE A 232 4.36 9.62 22.33
N PHE A 233 3.41 8.74 22.70
CA PHE A 233 2.92 8.65 24.07
C PHE A 233 3.99 8.17 25.05
N TRP A 234 4.80 7.20 24.65
CA TRP A 234 5.95 6.75 25.43
C TRP A 234 6.90 7.92 25.74
N TRP A 235 7.21 8.77 24.76
CA TRP A 235 8.06 9.95 24.94
C TRP A 235 7.45 11.00 25.90
N LEU A 236 6.12 11.11 25.96
CA LEU A 236 5.41 12.01 26.87
C LEU A 236 5.30 11.48 28.31
N CYS A 237 5.17 10.16 28.47
CA CYS A 237 4.76 9.55 29.73
C CYS A 237 5.88 8.91 30.53
N THR A 238 7.02 8.57 29.91
CA THR A 238 8.11 7.86 30.59
C THR A 238 9.22 8.80 31.08
N ASP A 239 9.93 8.39 32.13
CA ASP A 239 11.03 9.14 32.74
C ASP A 239 12.42 8.72 32.22
N GLU A 240 12.47 7.99 31.10
CA GLU A 240 13.74 7.56 30.51
C GLU A 240 14.58 8.72 29.95
N PRO A 241 15.92 8.57 29.91
CA PRO A 241 16.78 9.53 29.25
C PRO A 241 16.34 9.84 27.81
N GLY A 242 16.16 11.13 27.52
CA GLY A 242 15.74 11.64 26.21
C GLY A 242 14.25 11.97 26.09
N THR A 243 13.42 11.55 27.05
CA THR A 243 11.97 11.83 27.07
C THR A 243 11.65 13.24 27.56
N ARG A 244 10.40 13.67 27.40
CA ARG A 244 9.96 15.00 27.85
C ARG A 244 10.02 15.16 29.37
N ARG A 245 9.58 14.14 30.13
CA ARG A 245 9.56 14.18 31.59
C ARG A 245 10.95 14.19 32.20
N TYR A 246 11.86 13.38 31.66
CA TYR A 246 13.26 13.38 32.07
C TYR A 246 13.89 14.78 31.97
N ARG A 247 13.69 15.47 30.84
CA ARG A 247 14.18 16.85 30.64
C ARG A 247 13.58 17.85 31.62
N ARG A 248 12.31 17.68 32.00
CA ARG A 248 11.66 18.55 33.01
C ARG A 248 12.24 18.36 34.39
N ARG A 249 12.46 17.11 34.82
CA ARG A 249 13.08 16.81 36.13
C ARG A 249 14.49 17.36 36.24
N GLN A 250 15.30 17.21 35.18
CA GLN A 250 16.65 17.77 35.19
C GLN A 250 16.65 19.30 35.34
N LYS A 251 15.70 20.01 34.70
CA LYS A 251 15.54 21.46 34.86
C LYS A 251 15.09 21.90 36.25
N GLN A 252 14.47 21.02 37.04
CA GLN A 252 14.06 21.32 38.41
C GLN A 252 15.20 21.09 39.42
N GLN A 253 16.25 20.38 39.02
CA GLN A 253 17.42 20.08 39.85
C GLN A 253 18.60 21.04 39.59
N SER A 254 18.52 21.86 38.55
CA SER A 254 19.47 22.91 38.20
C SER A 254 18.99 24.27 38.68
#